data_AF-A0A4Q3VRT3-F1
#
_entry.id   AF-A0A4Q3VRT3-F1
#
_cell.length_a   1.000
_cell.length_b   1.000
_cell.length_c   1.000
_cell.angle_alpha   90.00
_cell.angle_beta   90.00
_cell.angle_gamma   90.00
#
_symmetry.space_group_name_H-M   'P 1'
#
loop_
_entity.id
_entity.type
_entity.pdbx_description
1 polymer ?
#
loop_
_entity_poly.entity_id
_entity_poly.type
_entity_poly.pdbx_seq_one_letter_code
_entity_poly.pdbx_strand_id
1 'polypeptide(L)'
;MSDDFFEGTEDGGWDDEAGPPVRRAEGPAPNWATCTGIVLGEVTLQAGISRGNDLLIALTGRGGVQRRLVDRRTVVRLFDPLAEGREEFAPGLVLDRHDAGIRVTRDGIVLGKIATAELEVAWGLRPVVGGRPKPFRGYS
;
A
#
# COMPACT_ATOMS: atom_id res chain seq x y z
N MET A 1 2.67 46.60 -33.77
CA MET A 1 3.43 45.40 -34.16
C MET A 1 4.68 45.44 -33.30
N SER A 2 4.62 44.81 -32.13
CA SER A 2 5.25 43.50 -31.85
C SER A 2 6.75 43.70 -31.57
N ASP A 3 7.34 43.35 -30.44
CA ASP A 3 6.93 42.49 -29.32
C ASP A 3 7.78 42.90 -28.10
N ASP A 4 7.15 42.98 -26.93
CA ASP A 4 7.78 43.00 -25.61
C ASP A 4 8.53 41.66 -25.41
N PHE A 5 9.85 41.65 -25.50
CA PHE A 5 10.66 40.50 -25.09
C PHE A 5 11.18 40.74 -23.67
N PHE A 6 10.32 40.48 -22.70
CA PHE A 6 10.70 40.37 -21.29
C PHE A 6 11.45 39.03 -21.13
N GLU A 7 12.77 39.10 -20.89
CA GLU A 7 13.59 37.96 -20.49
C GLU A 7 13.27 37.64 -19.03
N GLY A 8 12.25 36.79 -18.83
CA GLY A 8 11.84 36.31 -17.53
C GLY A 8 12.91 35.42 -16.90
N THR A 9 13.47 35.88 -15.78
CA THR A 9 14.20 35.09 -14.80
C THR A 9 13.31 34.00 -14.20
N GLU A 10 13.95 32.87 -13.88
CA GLU A 10 13.59 31.91 -12.83
C GLU A 10 12.17 31.30 -12.92
N ASP A 11 12.07 30.00 -13.19
CA ASP A 11 11.42 29.04 -12.28
C ASP A 11 11.40 27.63 -12.87
N GLY A 12 11.15 26.63 -12.02
CA GLY A 12 10.78 25.30 -12.47
C GLY A 12 11.92 24.30 -12.44
N GLY A 13 12.65 24.23 -11.33
CA GLY A 13 13.11 22.94 -10.85
C GLY A 13 11.89 22.03 -10.82
N TRP A 14 11.81 21.06 -11.72
CA TRP A 14 10.76 20.06 -11.70
C TRP A 14 11.04 19.20 -10.49
N ASP A 15 10.45 19.63 -9.37
CA ASP A 15 10.23 18.83 -8.19
C ASP A 15 9.77 17.45 -8.68
N ASP A 16 10.62 16.45 -8.46
CA ASP A 16 10.20 15.07 -8.34
C ASP A 16 8.98 15.11 -7.41
N GLU A 17 7.77 15.02 -7.99
CA GLU A 17 6.53 14.87 -7.24
C GLU A 17 6.64 13.53 -6.54
N ALA A 18 7.32 13.57 -5.38
CA ALA A 18 7.42 12.52 -4.43
C ALA A 18 5.97 12.20 -4.07
N GLY A 19 5.49 11.10 -4.64
CA GLY A 19 4.18 10.54 -4.33
C GLY A 19 3.99 10.57 -2.81
N PRO A 20 2.74 10.73 -2.34
CA PRO A 20 2.44 11.04 -0.95
C PRO A 20 3.29 10.17 -0.04
N PRO A 21 4.03 10.76 0.92
CA PRO A 21 4.92 9.99 1.77
C PRO A 21 4.09 8.89 2.40
N VAL A 22 4.51 7.64 2.18
CA VAL A 22 3.95 6.47 2.87
C VAL A 22 4.19 6.73 4.34
N ARG A 23 3.22 7.36 5.01
CA ARG A 23 3.26 7.61 6.43
C ARG A 23 3.13 6.25 7.09
N ARG A 24 4.28 5.69 7.48
CA ARG A 24 4.33 4.60 8.45
C ARG A 24 3.67 5.12 9.71
N ALA A 25 2.37 4.82 9.87
CA ALA A 25 1.65 5.15 11.09
C ALA A 25 2.26 4.32 12.23
N GLU A 26 3.07 4.96 13.07
CA GLU A 26 3.59 4.35 14.28
C GLU A 26 2.50 4.30 15.36
N GLY A 27 2.27 3.08 15.83
CA GLY A 27 1.45 2.75 16.99
C GLY A 27 1.07 1.26 16.99
N PRO A 28 2.00 0.32 17.25
CA PRO A 28 1.67 -1.09 17.19
C PRO A 28 0.89 -1.51 18.44
N ALA A 29 -0.34 -1.98 18.25
CA ALA A 29 -0.94 -2.95 19.18
C ALA A 29 0.04 -4.13 19.34
N PRO A 30 0.23 -4.69 20.54
CA PRO A 30 1.29 -5.65 20.83
C PRO A 30 1.15 -6.84 19.87
N ASN A 31 2.22 -7.16 19.12
CA ASN A 31 2.46 -8.36 18.27
C ASN A 31 2.74 -8.17 16.78
N TRP A 32 2.77 -6.96 16.23
CA TRP A 32 3.33 -6.77 14.87
C TRP A 32 4.86 -6.97 14.87
N ALA A 33 5.38 -7.70 13.90
CA ALA A 33 6.79 -7.67 13.50
C ALA A 33 7.01 -6.59 12.44
N THR A 34 6.13 -6.55 11.44
CA THR A 34 6.04 -5.49 10.43
C THR A 34 4.58 -5.06 10.30
N CYS A 35 4.35 -3.78 10.08
CA CYS A 35 3.00 -3.23 9.88
C CYS A 35 3.09 -2.06 8.89
N THR A 36 2.30 -2.14 7.82
CA THR A 36 2.10 -1.06 6.86
C THR A 36 0.67 -0.56 7.01
N GLY A 37 0.51 0.74 7.24
CA GLY A 37 -0.79 1.41 7.25
C GLY A 37 -1.02 2.12 5.93
N ILE A 38 -2.14 1.81 5.27
CA ILE A 38 -2.53 2.31 3.96
C ILE A 38 -3.83 3.11 4.13
N VAL A 39 -3.78 4.40 3.84
CA VAL A 39 -4.90 5.33 4.09
C VAL A 39 -5.95 5.20 2.98
N LEU A 40 -7.22 5.03 3.38
CA LEU A 40 -8.39 4.87 2.51
C LEU A 40 -9.47 5.88 2.93
N GLY A 41 -9.22 7.16 2.64
CA GLY A 41 -10.07 8.25 3.13
C GLY A 41 -9.94 8.42 4.64
N GLU A 42 -11.04 8.21 5.38
CA GLU A 42 -11.09 8.38 6.85
C GLU A 42 -10.65 7.14 7.64
N VAL A 43 -10.37 6.02 6.96
CA VAL A 43 -9.93 4.78 7.59
C VAL A 43 -8.54 4.39 7.09
N THR A 44 -7.83 3.57 7.87
CA THR A 44 -6.51 3.06 7.49
C THR A 44 -6.54 1.54 7.51
N LEU A 45 -6.24 0.91 6.38
CA LEU A 45 -6.01 -0.52 6.31
C LEU A 45 -4.61 -0.81 6.83
N GLN A 46 -4.50 -1.61 7.87
CA GLN A 46 -3.22 -2.09 8.38
C GLN A 46 -3.02 -3.52 7.89
N ALA A 47 -1.91 -3.79 7.22
CA ALA A 47 -1.49 -5.13 6.79
C ALA A 47 -0.04 -5.37 7.18
N GLY A 48 0.31 -6.61 7.51
CA GLY A 48 1.62 -6.90 8.06
C GLY A 48 1.79 -8.33 8.55
N ILE A 49 2.89 -8.57 9.25
CA ILE A 49 3.28 -9.88 9.76
C ILE A 49 3.39 -9.80 11.29
N SER A 50 2.96 -10.84 11.98
CA SER A 50 3.10 -11.00 13.44
C SER A 50 4.54 -11.39 13.82
N ARG A 51 4.91 -11.24 15.10
CA ARG A 51 6.18 -11.83 15.62
C ARG A 51 6.24 -13.36 15.53
N GLY A 52 5.08 -14.01 15.42
CA GLY A 52 4.95 -15.45 15.17
C GLY A 52 4.97 -15.83 13.69
N ASN A 53 5.23 -14.86 12.79
CA ASN A 53 5.22 -15.04 11.34
C ASN A 53 3.83 -15.31 10.71
N ASP A 54 2.77 -14.93 11.42
CA ASP A 54 1.41 -14.98 10.90
C ASP A 54 1.06 -13.72 10.10
N LEU A 55 0.24 -13.86 9.06
CA LEU A 55 -0.27 -12.71 8.33
C LEU A 55 -1.42 -12.06 9.11
N LEU A 56 -1.39 -10.74 9.17
CA LEU A 56 -2.33 -9.95 9.95
C LEU A 56 -2.94 -8.84 9.08
N ILE A 57 -4.19 -8.51 9.39
CA ILE A 57 -4.92 -7.39 8.79
C ILE A 57 -5.77 -6.70 9.86
N ALA A 58 -5.92 -5.39 9.78
CA ALA A 58 -6.86 -4.60 10.58
C ALA A 58 -7.38 -3.43 9.74
N LEU A 59 -8.51 -2.86 10.14
CA LEU A 59 -8.99 -1.59 9.60
C LEU A 59 -9.18 -0.64 10.78
N THR A 60 -8.42 0.45 10.84
CA THR A 60 -8.52 1.44 11.93
C THR A 60 -9.31 2.66 11.46
N GLY A 61 -10.03 3.29 12.38
CA GLY A 61 -10.97 4.38 12.10
C GLY A 61 -12.41 4.02 12.44
N ARG A 62 -13.36 4.86 12.03
CA ARG A 62 -14.79 4.63 12.30
C ARG A 62 -15.30 3.41 11.53
N GLY A 63 -15.98 2.50 12.23
CA GLY A 63 -16.41 1.21 11.64
C GLY A 63 -15.24 0.25 11.36
N GLY A 64 -14.10 0.49 12.01
CA GLY A 64 -12.90 -0.32 11.88
C GLY A 64 -13.11 -1.79 12.26
N VAL A 65 -12.18 -2.60 11.79
CA VAL A 65 -12.12 -4.04 12.02
C VAL A 65 -10.93 -4.30 12.93
N GLN A 66 -11.18 -4.95 14.07
CA GLN A 66 -10.10 -5.38 14.96
C GLN A 66 -9.13 -6.27 14.20
N ARG A 67 -7.87 -6.21 14.60
CA ARG A 67 -6.81 -7.03 14.01
C ARG A 67 -7.17 -8.51 13.98
N ARG A 68 -6.97 -9.16 12.84
CA ARG A 68 -7.23 -10.58 12.62
C ARG A 68 -6.05 -11.29 11.98
N LEU A 69 -5.94 -12.57 12.28
CA LEU A 69 -5.11 -13.51 11.53
C LEU A 69 -5.73 -13.75 10.16
N VAL A 70 -4.87 -13.83 9.18
CA VAL A 70 -5.22 -14.05 7.78
C VAL A 70 -4.60 -15.36 7.33
N ASP A 71 -5.41 -16.23 6.71
CA ASP A 71 -4.90 -17.44 6.08
C ASP A 71 -4.04 -17.08 4.86
N ARG A 72 -2.84 -17.66 4.80
CA ARG A 72 -1.91 -17.44 3.69
C ARG A 72 -2.51 -17.84 2.34
N ARG A 73 -3.37 -18.86 2.28
CA ARG A 73 -4.09 -19.27 1.07
C ARG A 73 -5.04 -18.20 0.59
N THR A 74 -5.74 -17.50 1.49
CA THR A 74 -6.60 -16.35 1.16
C THR A 74 -5.78 -15.24 0.51
N VAL A 75 -4.62 -14.92 1.06
CA VAL A 75 -3.72 -13.92 0.47
C VAL A 75 -3.23 -14.37 -0.91
N VAL A 76 -2.82 -15.63 -1.07
CA VAL A 76 -2.38 -16.14 -2.37
C VAL A 76 -3.50 -16.07 -3.41
N ARG A 77 -4.73 -16.47 -3.07
CA ARG A 77 -5.88 -16.38 -3.99
C ARG A 77 -6.23 -14.95 -4.38
N LEU A 78 -6.05 -13.98 -3.47
CA LEU A 78 -6.23 -12.56 -3.80
C LEU A 78 -5.30 -12.12 -4.93
N PHE A 79 -4.07 -12.64 -4.98
CA PHE A 79 -3.04 -12.25 -5.95
C PHE A 79 -2.88 -13.22 -7.13
N ASP A 80 -3.46 -14.42 -7.08
CA ASP A 80 -3.38 -15.41 -8.16
C ASP A 80 -4.22 -14.98 -9.37
N PRO A 81 -3.62 -14.70 -10.55
CA PRO A 81 -4.34 -14.21 -11.73
C PRO A 81 -5.41 -15.19 -12.25
N LEU A 82 -5.34 -16.46 -11.85
CA LEU A 82 -6.31 -17.49 -12.24
C LEU A 82 -7.50 -17.59 -11.27
N ALA A 83 -7.40 -16.99 -10.09
CA ALA A 83 -8.49 -16.91 -9.12
C ALA A 83 -9.38 -15.67 -9.37
N GLU A 84 -10.57 -15.66 -8.79
CA GLU A 84 -11.49 -14.52 -8.83
C GLU A 84 -10.83 -13.22 -8.29
N GLY A 85 -9.86 -13.37 -7.38
CA GLY A 85 -9.15 -12.24 -6.79
C GLY A 85 -10.01 -11.43 -5.83
N ARG A 86 -11.12 -12.00 -5.34
CA ARG A 86 -12.02 -11.40 -4.36
C ARG A 86 -12.07 -12.25 -3.11
N GLU A 87 -11.69 -11.67 -1.98
CA GLU A 87 -11.59 -12.39 -0.71
C GLU A 87 -12.12 -11.55 0.46
N GLU A 88 -12.82 -12.21 1.37
CA GLU A 88 -13.33 -11.60 2.60
C GLU A 88 -12.38 -11.93 3.77
N PHE A 89 -11.72 -10.89 4.30
CA PHE A 89 -10.68 -11.04 5.32
C PHE A 89 -11.22 -10.89 6.75
N ALA A 90 -12.38 -10.26 6.89
CA ALA A 90 -13.17 -10.20 8.10
C ALA A 90 -14.64 -10.00 7.69
N PRO A 91 -15.63 -10.27 8.56
CA PRO A 91 -17.03 -10.06 8.24
C PRO A 91 -17.26 -8.66 7.68
N GLY A 92 -17.69 -8.61 6.43
CA GLY A 92 -17.94 -7.43 5.61
C GLY A 92 -16.71 -6.64 5.17
N LEU A 93 -15.46 -7.07 5.42
CA LEU A 93 -14.23 -6.47 4.88
C LEU A 93 -13.76 -7.31 3.69
N VAL A 94 -13.99 -6.79 2.50
CA VAL A 94 -13.69 -7.47 1.23
C VAL A 94 -12.57 -6.73 0.50
N LEU A 95 -11.58 -7.48 0.06
CA LEU A 95 -10.54 -7.01 -0.87
C LEU A 95 -10.80 -7.67 -2.22
N ASP A 96 -10.86 -6.84 -3.26
CA ASP A 96 -11.24 -7.26 -4.62
C ASP A 96 -10.21 -6.75 -5.62
N ARG A 97 -9.54 -7.66 -6.31
CA ARG A 97 -8.50 -7.34 -7.28
C ARG A 97 -9.13 -6.87 -8.59
N HIS A 98 -8.64 -5.73 -9.05
CA HIS A 98 -8.92 -5.17 -10.37
C HIS A 98 -7.63 -4.82 -11.09
N ASP A 99 -7.75 -4.49 -12.38
CA ASP A 99 -6.61 -4.09 -13.23
C ASP A 99 -5.84 -2.89 -12.67
N ALA A 100 -6.51 -2.00 -11.94
CA ALA A 100 -5.92 -0.80 -11.33
C ALA A 100 -5.43 -0.98 -9.88
N GLY A 101 -5.53 -2.18 -9.30
CA GLY A 101 -5.13 -2.47 -7.92
C GLY A 101 -6.19 -3.25 -7.12
N ILE A 102 -6.08 -3.23 -5.80
CA ILE A 102 -7.03 -3.87 -4.88
C ILE A 102 -8.05 -2.86 -4.38
N ARG A 103 -9.32 -3.05 -4.71
CA ARG A 103 -10.44 -2.30 -4.13
C ARG A 103 -10.76 -2.84 -2.75
N VAL A 104 -10.91 -1.95 -1.79
CA VAL A 104 -11.26 -2.31 -0.40
C VAL A 104 -12.68 -1.87 -0.12
N THR A 105 -13.52 -2.80 0.34
CA THR A 105 -14.93 -2.58 0.62
C THR A 105 -15.24 -2.98 2.07
N ARG A 106 -16.01 -2.16 2.78
CA ARG A 106 -16.53 -2.45 4.12
C ARG A 106 -18.06 -2.37 4.12
N ASP A 107 -18.74 -3.46 4.47
CA ASP A 107 -20.20 -3.55 4.54
C ASP A 107 -20.90 -3.04 3.27
N GLY A 108 -20.33 -3.37 2.10
CA GLY A 108 -20.82 -2.93 0.78
C GLY A 108 -20.38 -1.52 0.34
N ILE A 109 -19.69 -0.77 1.19
CA ILE A 109 -19.19 0.59 0.90
C ILE A 109 -17.73 0.52 0.45
N VAL A 110 -17.41 1.10 -0.71
CA VAL A 110 -16.03 1.20 -1.20
C VAL A 110 -15.28 2.24 -0.39
N LEU A 111 -14.23 1.80 0.30
CA LEU A 111 -13.37 2.67 1.12
C LEU A 111 -12.24 3.30 0.29
N GLY A 112 -11.75 2.59 -0.72
CA GLY A 112 -10.70 3.09 -1.59
C GLY A 112 -10.04 1.98 -2.41
N LYS A 113 -8.89 2.31 -2.99
CA LYS A 113 -8.05 1.41 -3.78
C LYS A 113 -6.62 1.42 -3.26
N ILE A 114 -5.96 0.28 -3.32
CA ILE A 114 -4.58 0.06 -2.89
C ILE A 114 -3.80 -0.49 -4.07
N ALA A 115 -2.57 -0.02 -4.27
CA ALA A 115 -1.68 -0.62 -5.26
C ALA A 115 -1.36 -2.07 -4.85
N THR A 116 -1.54 -3.03 -5.76
CA THR A 116 -1.29 -4.46 -5.49
C THR A 116 0.10 -4.69 -4.86
N ALA A 117 1.12 -4.04 -5.41
CA ALA A 117 2.49 -4.14 -4.93
C ALA A 117 2.68 -3.67 -3.47
N GLU A 118 1.94 -2.65 -3.04
CA GLU A 118 2.02 -2.13 -1.66
C GLU A 118 1.51 -3.18 -0.66
N LEU A 119 0.42 -3.85 -1.00
CA LEU A 119 -0.17 -4.90 -0.17
C LEU A 119 0.67 -6.18 -0.19
N GLU A 120 1.25 -6.55 -1.33
CA GLU A 120 2.21 -7.66 -1.43
C GLU A 120 3.43 -7.43 -0.55
N VAL A 121 3.96 -6.20 -0.53
CA VAL A 121 5.09 -5.82 0.32
C VAL A 121 4.70 -5.85 1.80
N ALA A 122 3.50 -5.37 2.16
CA ALA A 122 3.01 -5.39 3.54
C ALA A 122 2.99 -6.82 4.13
N TRP A 123 2.58 -7.82 3.34
CA TRP A 123 2.59 -9.23 3.75
C TRP A 123 3.89 -9.98 3.43
N GLY A 124 4.92 -9.28 2.97
CA GLY A 124 6.23 -9.88 2.69
C GLY A 124 6.23 -10.90 1.54
N LEU A 125 5.25 -10.83 0.64
CA LEU A 125 5.19 -11.67 -0.56
C LEU A 125 6.12 -11.16 -1.65
N ARG A 126 6.41 -9.86 -1.63
CA ARG A 126 7.35 -9.21 -2.53
C ARG A 126 8.47 -8.56 -1.73
N PRO A 127 9.76 -8.74 -2.11
CA PRO A 127 10.84 -8.02 -1.46
C PRO A 127 10.68 -6.52 -1.69
N VAL A 128 10.95 -5.73 -0.64
CA VAL A 128 11.16 -4.29 -0.81
C VAL A 128 12.39 -4.15 -1.70
N VAL A 129 12.21 -3.76 -2.96
CA VAL A 129 13.34 -3.49 -3.86
C VAL A 129 13.99 -2.20 -3.37
N GLY A 130 14.79 -2.31 -2.31
CA GLY A 130 15.76 -1.30 -1.93
C GLY A 130 16.81 -1.31 -3.01
N GLY A 131 16.72 -0.36 -3.95
CA GLY A 131 17.80 -0.11 -4.88
C GLY A 131 19.06 0.17 -4.08
N ARG A 132 19.94 -0.82 -3.93
CA ARG A 132 21.34 -0.52 -3.69
C ARG A 132 21.80 0.21 -4.95
N PRO A 133 22.31 1.46 -4.87
CA PRO A 133 22.99 2.03 -6.03
C PRO A 133 24.08 1.04 -6.41
N LYS A 134 24.07 0.58 -7.66
CA LYS A 134 25.22 -0.14 -8.22
C LYS A 134 26.43 0.76 -7.95
N PRO A 135 27.51 0.28 -7.31
CA PRO A 135 28.73 1.06 -7.29
C PRO A 135 29.11 1.29 -8.74
N PHE A 136 29.15 2.57 -9.15
CA PHE A 136 29.73 2.98 -10.41
C PHE A 136 31.16 2.45 -10.41
N ARG A 137 31.42 1.36 -11.14
CA ARG A 137 32.78 1.01 -11.51
C ARG A 137 33.20 2.04 -12.55
N GLY A 138 33.85 3.10 -12.08
CA GLY A 138 34.63 3.97 -12.94
C GLY A 138 35.63 3.10 -13.70
N TYR A 139 35.61 3.19 -15.02
CA TYR A 139 36.68 2.68 -15.84
C TYR A 139 37.90 3.55 -15.60
N SER A 140 38.99 2.91 -15.15
CA SER A 140 40.34 3.49 -15.13
C SER A 140 40.97 3.42 -16.51
#